data_AF-A0A3B9G824-F1
#
_entry.id   AF-A0A3B9G824-F1
#
_cell.length_a   1.000
_cell.length_b   1.000
_cell.length_c   1.000
_cell.angle_alpha   90.00
_cell.angle_beta   90.00
_cell.angle_gamma   90.00
#
_symmetry.space_group_name_H-M   'P 1'
#
loop_
_entity.id
_entity.type
_entity.pdbx_description
1 polymer ?
#
loop_
_entity_poly.entity_id
_entity_poly.type
_entity_poly.pdbx_seq_one_letter_code
_entity_poly.pdbx_strand_id
1 'polypeptide(L)'
;KWLQQGWCDYLSPQLYWRIKSPQSFSRLIAWWRSQGTRPVWPGIASARINSSEDPGRRASEIANQVSLTRTVGKNYVGHVFWSMKSLMTNKGGISNELVKKFYQEPALVPPMPWSSRNLPQTPNVLAKGSNGNLDLVWRPVPGCSQYAIQARIGRTWRLITVARGTKMTLKGLPDAIAVSAVDRYGNTSNPRVLARP
;
A
#
# COMPACT_ATOMS: atom_id res chain seq x y z
N LYS A 1 10.33 12.58 20.64
CA LYS A 1 10.57 13.94 20.08
C LYS A 1 10.22 14.05 18.60
N TRP A 2 10.91 13.40 17.65
CA TRP A 2 10.65 13.58 16.21
C TRP A 2 9.18 13.36 15.79
N LEU A 3 8.56 12.25 16.22
CA LEU A 3 7.15 11.96 15.94
C LEU A 3 6.17 12.99 16.54
N GLN A 4 6.44 13.45 17.77
CA GLN A 4 5.61 14.43 18.48
C GLN A 4 5.72 15.82 17.86
N GLN A 5 6.92 16.18 17.41
CA GLN A 5 7.23 17.48 16.81
C GLN A 5 6.97 17.52 15.30
N GLY A 6 6.62 16.38 14.68
CA GLY A 6 6.30 16.30 13.26
C GLY A 6 7.49 16.53 12.31
N TRP A 7 8.73 16.37 12.80
CA TRP A 7 9.97 16.61 12.03
C TRP A 7 10.22 15.58 10.92
N CYS A 8 9.57 14.41 10.99
CA CYS A 8 9.59 13.42 9.94
C CYS A 8 8.18 13.16 9.40
N ASP A 9 8.09 12.74 8.14
CA ASP A 9 6.83 12.35 7.51
C ASP A 9 6.35 10.98 8.01
N TYR A 10 7.27 10.07 8.33
CA TYR A 10 6.98 8.77 8.93
C TYR A 10 8.16 8.29 9.79
N LEU A 11 7.94 7.24 10.58
CA LEU A 11 9.00 6.52 11.28
C LEU A 11 8.89 5.01 11.03
N SER A 12 10.04 4.34 10.90
CA SER A 12 10.12 2.88 10.73
C SER A 12 11.03 2.25 11.80
N PRO A 13 10.56 2.09 13.05
CA PRO A 13 11.35 1.44 14.09
C PRO A 13 11.58 -0.04 13.75
N GLN A 14 12.79 -0.54 13.99
CA GLN A 14 13.16 -1.94 13.72
C GLN A 14 12.56 -2.86 14.80
N LEU A 15 11.37 -3.42 14.56
CA LEU A 15 10.68 -4.31 15.50
C LEU A 15 10.96 -5.78 15.18
N TYR A 16 12.20 -6.22 15.38
CA TYR A 16 12.67 -7.53 14.88
C TYR A 16 12.42 -8.72 15.82
N TRP A 17 11.65 -8.48 16.88
CA TRP A 17 11.32 -9.47 17.90
C TRP A 17 10.10 -10.30 17.52
N ARG A 18 9.89 -11.41 18.22
CA ARG A 18 8.67 -12.23 18.08
C ARG A 18 7.50 -11.56 18.81
N ILE A 19 6.27 -11.86 18.39
CA ILE A 19 5.03 -11.39 19.03
C ILE A 19 5.02 -11.78 20.50
N LYS A 20 5.30 -13.05 20.80
CA LYS A 20 5.47 -13.56 22.15
C LYS A 20 6.96 -13.63 22.48
N SER A 21 7.48 -12.55 23.07
CA SER A 21 8.84 -12.46 23.59
C SER A 21 8.90 -11.37 24.68
N PRO A 22 9.94 -11.30 25.53
CA PRO A 22 10.11 -10.22 26.50
C PRO A 22 10.04 -8.84 25.84
N GLN A 23 10.66 -8.71 24.66
CA GLN A 23 10.60 -7.52 23.81
C GLN A 23 9.51 -7.66 22.74
N SER A 24 8.26 -7.82 23.18
CA SER A 24 7.12 -8.18 22.33
C SER A 24 6.84 -7.20 21.18
N PHE A 25 6.74 -7.72 19.95
CA PHE A 25 6.33 -6.95 18.76
C PHE A 25 4.99 -6.22 18.97
N SER A 26 3.98 -6.90 19.53
CA SER A 26 2.63 -6.34 19.67
C SER A 26 2.58 -5.19 20.67
N ARG A 27 3.34 -5.27 21.77
CA ARG A 27 3.45 -4.18 22.75
C ARG A 27 4.20 -2.99 22.16
N LEU A 28 5.29 -3.25 21.44
CA LEU A 28 6.11 -2.20 20.84
C LEU A 28 5.40 -1.45 19.72
N ILE A 29 4.71 -2.13 18.81
CA ILE A 29 3.98 -1.44 17.73
C ILE A 29 2.86 -0.56 18.30
N ALA A 30 2.14 -1.03 19.32
CA ALA A 30 1.12 -0.24 20.00
C ALA A 30 1.73 1.00 20.66
N TRP A 31 2.85 0.83 21.36
CA TRP A 31 3.56 1.94 22.00
C TRP A 31 4.08 2.95 20.97
N TRP A 32 4.74 2.51 19.90
CA TRP A 32 5.26 3.43 18.88
C TRP A 32 4.15 4.22 18.19
N ARG A 33 3.01 3.58 17.91
CA ARG A 33 1.86 4.25 17.29
C ARG A 33 1.15 5.24 18.22
N SER A 34 1.38 5.19 19.53
CA SER A 34 0.86 6.21 20.47
C SER A 34 1.77 7.42 20.62
N GLN A 35 2.98 7.42 20.03
CA GLN A 35 3.96 8.49 20.23
C GLN A 35 3.68 9.77 19.42
N GLY A 36 2.70 9.78 18.51
CA GLY A 36 2.39 10.97 17.71
C GLY A 36 1.37 10.71 16.60
N THR A 37 1.24 11.69 15.71
CA THR A 37 0.24 11.69 14.62
C THR A 37 0.80 11.25 13.26
N ARG A 38 2.13 11.10 13.15
CA ARG A 38 2.78 10.63 11.93
C ARG A 38 2.66 9.11 11.77
N PRO A 39 2.63 8.59 10.52
CA PRO A 39 2.71 7.16 10.26
C PRO A 39 3.87 6.48 10.97
N VAL A 40 3.59 5.30 11.53
CA VAL A 40 4.61 4.37 12.01
C VAL A 40 4.43 3.05 11.27
N TRP A 41 5.43 2.73 10.45
CA TRP A 41 5.51 1.52 9.65
C TRP A 41 6.69 0.68 10.15
N PRO A 42 6.47 -0.23 11.11
CA PRO A 42 7.58 -0.93 11.74
C PRO A 42 8.33 -1.83 10.76
N GLY A 43 9.63 -1.98 11.01
CA GLY A 43 10.44 -3.00 10.38
C GLY A 43 10.09 -4.39 10.91
N ILE A 44 9.82 -5.33 10.00
CA ILE A 44 9.57 -6.75 10.26
C ILE A 44 10.75 -7.56 9.73
N ALA A 45 11.38 -8.37 10.59
CA ALA A 45 12.57 -9.16 10.24
C ALA A 45 12.24 -10.47 9.51
N SER A 46 11.75 -10.41 8.28
CA SER A 46 11.55 -11.60 7.44
C SER A 46 12.85 -12.38 7.15
N ALA A 47 14.01 -11.72 7.19
CA ALA A 47 15.32 -12.38 7.08
C ALA A 47 15.60 -13.40 8.20
N ARG A 48 14.97 -13.23 9.38
CA ARG A 48 15.15 -14.11 10.54
C ARG A 48 14.39 -15.43 10.47
N ILE A 49 13.52 -15.63 9.48
CA ILE A 49 12.83 -16.93 9.27
C ILE A 49 13.88 -18.04 9.22
N ASN A 50 13.83 -19.00 10.15
CA ASN A 50 14.78 -20.11 10.28
C ASN A 50 16.27 -19.70 10.12
N SER A 51 16.65 -18.52 10.62
CA SER A 51 18.05 -18.09 10.64
C SER A 51 18.80 -18.71 11.82
N SER A 52 20.13 -18.74 11.76
CA SER A 52 20.98 -19.14 12.89
C SER A 52 20.78 -18.24 14.11
N GLU A 53 20.51 -16.95 13.91
CA GLU A 53 20.24 -15.98 14.99
C GLU A 53 18.87 -16.16 15.66
N ASP A 54 17.88 -16.74 14.97
CA ASP A 54 16.52 -16.91 15.47
C ASP A 54 15.94 -18.27 15.03
N PRO A 55 16.48 -19.39 15.54
CA PRO A 55 16.10 -20.72 15.10
C PRO A 55 14.61 -21.01 15.31
N GLY A 56 14.00 -21.71 14.35
CA GLY A 56 12.59 -22.10 14.41
C GLY A 56 11.58 -20.97 14.21
N ARG A 57 12.00 -19.75 13.87
CA ARG A 57 11.06 -18.68 13.48
C ARG A 57 10.40 -19.02 12.15
N ARG A 58 9.11 -19.36 12.20
CA ARG A 58 8.32 -19.75 11.02
C ARG A 58 7.85 -18.52 10.23
N ALA A 59 7.55 -18.69 8.94
CA ALA A 59 6.96 -17.64 8.11
C ALA A 59 5.62 -17.12 8.66
N SER A 60 4.85 -17.98 9.34
CA SER A 60 3.59 -17.59 10.00
C SER A 60 3.78 -16.51 11.08
N GLU A 61 4.95 -16.44 11.74
CA GLU A 61 5.26 -15.35 12.67
C GLU A 61 5.28 -14.01 11.94
N ILE A 62 5.87 -13.96 10.75
CA ILE A 62 5.94 -12.76 9.90
C ILE A 62 4.55 -12.38 9.39
N ALA A 63 3.77 -13.36 8.92
CA ALA A 63 2.39 -13.14 8.50
C ALA A 63 1.50 -12.61 9.64
N ASN A 64 1.68 -13.11 10.86
CA ASN A 64 0.96 -12.63 12.04
C ASN A 64 1.37 -11.20 12.42
N GLN A 65 2.66 -10.85 12.32
CA GLN A 65 3.13 -9.48 12.53
C GLN A 65 2.54 -8.51 11.51
N VAL A 66 2.46 -8.93 10.24
CA VAL A 66 1.79 -8.20 9.17
C VAL A 66 0.30 -7.99 9.50
N SER A 67 -0.39 -9.01 10.00
CA SER A 67 -1.79 -8.89 10.47
C SER A 67 -1.92 -7.85 11.59
N LEU A 68 -1.05 -7.89 12.61
CA LEU A 68 -1.03 -6.91 13.70
C LEU A 68 -0.81 -5.48 13.20
N THR A 69 0.06 -5.28 12.20
CA THR A 69 0.29 -3.94 11.63
C THR A 69 -0.94 -3.36 10.94
N ARG A 70 -1.92 -4.18 10.55
CA ARG A 70 -3.18 -3.75 9.96
C ARG A 70 -4.29 -3.48 10.99
N THR A 71 -4.20 -4.05 12.20
CA THR A 71 -5.26 -3.96 13.21
C THR A 71 -4.93 -3.02 14.38
N VAL A 72 -3.66 -2.77 14.67
CA VAL A 72 -3.27 -2.00 15.86
C VAL A 72 -3.20 -0.49 15.58
N GLY A 73 -3.95 0.32 16.33
CA GLY A 73 -3.87 1.79 16.27
C GLY A 73 -4.71 2.41 15.16
N LYS A 74 -4.71 3.75 15.10
CA LYS A 74 -5.59 4.56 14.22
C LYS A 74 -4.85 5.26 13.08
N ASN A 75 -3.53 5.09 12.99
CA ASN A 75 -2.68 5.70 11.96
C ASN A 75 -2.52 4.77 10.76
N TYR A 76 -2.08 5.35 9.63
CA TYR A 76 -1.80 4.67 8.36
C TYR A 76 -1.18 3.27 8.56
N VAL A 77 -1.92 2.24 8.14
CA VAL A 77 -1.48 0.84 8.18
C VAL A 77 -0.30 0.65 7.24
N GLY A 78 0.67 -0.18 7.63
CA GLY A 78 1.89 -0.42 6.85
C GLY A 78 3.02 -0.97 7.71
N HIS A 79 4.08 -1.43 7.04
CA HIS A 79 5.32 -1.96 7.63
C HIS A 79 6.41 -2.03 6.54
N VAL A 80 7.64 -2.32 6.96
CA VAL A 80 8.80 -2.50 6.07
C VAL A 80 9.41 -3.87 6.33
N PHE A 81 9.73 -4.64 5.29
CA PHE A 81 10.42 -5.91 5.47
C PHE A 81 11.94 -5.74 5.47
N TRP A 82 12.59 -6.27 6.51
CA TRP A 82 14.02 -6.54 6.49
C TRP A 82 14.24 -8.05 6.33
N SER A 83 14.71 -8.54 5.19
CA SER A 83 15.16 -7.82 4.00
C SER A 83 14.52 -8.36 2.72
N MET A 84 14.67 -7.61 1.62
CA MET A 84 14.19 -8.00 0.29
C MET A 84 14.70 -9.37 -0.14
N LYS A 85 15.93 -9.75 0.23
CA LYS A 85 16.52 -11.08 -0.08
C LYS A 85 15.61 -12.22 0.37
N SER A 86 15.06 -12.13 1.59
CA SER A 86 14.19 -13.19 2.13
C SER A 86 12.86 -13.33 1.37
N LEU A 87 12.37 -12.24 0.79
CA LEU A 87 11.17 -12.26 -0.05
C LEU A 87 11.50 -12.81 -1.45
N MET A 88 12.63 -12.39 -2.04
CA MET A 88 13.07 -12.90 -3.34
C MET A 88 13.34 -14.40 -3.33
N THR A 89 13.93 -14.92 -2.25
CA THR A 89 14.18 -16.37 -2.11
C THR A 89 12.99 -17.12 -1.52
N ASN A 90 11.84 -16.46 -1.32
CA ASN A 90 10.64 -17.04 -0.71
C ASN A 90 10.95 -17.83 0.58
N LYS A 91 11.77 -17.26 1.48
CA LYS A 91 12.31 -17.96 2.64
C LYS A 91 11.19 -18.52 3.53
N GLY A 92 11.17 -19.84 3.71
CA GLY A 92 10.13 -20.53 4.47
C GLY A 92 8.71 -20.37 3.90
N GLY A 93 8.55 -20.01 2.62
CA GLY A 93 7.26 -19.82 1.94
C GLY A 93 6.60 -18.46 2.16
N ILE A 94 7.31 -17.48 2.73
CA ILE A 94 6.72 -16.20 3.14
C ILE A 94 6.09 -15.41 1.99
N SER A 95 6.72 -15.35 0.82
CA SER A 95 6.20 -14.57 -0.31
C SER A 95 4.88 -15.13 -0.83
N ASN A 96 4.76 -16.46 -0.87
CA ASN A 96 3.50 -17.12 -1.22
C ASN A 96 2.40 -16.81 -0.20
N GLU A 97 2.73 -16.84 1.09
CA GLU A 97 1.79 -16.51 2.16
C GLU A 97 1.34 -15.03 2.09
N LEU A 98 2.26 -14.11 1.81
CA LEU A 98 2.00 -12.68 1.69
C LEU A 98 1.10 -12.34 0.50
N VAL A 99 1.39 -12.88 -0.69
CA VAL A 99 0.54 -12.67 -1.88
C VAL A 99 -0.85 -13.28 -1.67
N LYS A 100 -0.91 -14.49 -1.11
CA LYS A 100 -2.18 -15.18 -0.85
C LYS A 100 -3.07 -14.45 0.15
N LYS A 101 -2.52 -13.82 1.19
CA LYS A 101 -3.31 -13.28 2.32
C LYS A 101 -3.42 -11.76 2.34
N PHE A 102 -2.44 -11.03 1.81
CA PHE A 102 -2.24 -9.62 2.17
C PHE A 102 -2.04 -8.67 0.99
N TYR A 103 -1.41 -9.13 -0.10
CA TYR A 103 -1.04 -8.27 -1.25
C TYR A 103 -1.69 -8.73 -2.54
N GLN A 104 -3.01 -8.92 -2.49
CA GLN A 104 -3.82 -9.36 -3.62
C GLN A 104 -4.15 -8.22 -4.59
N GLU A 105 -4.08 -6.98 -4.10
CA GLU A 105 -4.43 -5.77 -4.85
C GLU A 105 -3.30 -4.74 -4.74
N PRO A 106 -3.09 -3.91 -5.79
CA PRO A 106 -2.24 -2.74 -5.70
C PRO A 106 -2.68 -1.81 -4.57
N ALA A 107 -1.77 -0.98 -4.09
CA ALA A 107 -2.07 0.05 -3.10
C ALA A 107 -1.34 1.35 -3.45
N LEU A 108 -1.97 2.48 -3.14
CA LEU A 108 -1.32 3.78 -3.14
C LEU A 108 -0.56 3.98 -1.82
N VAL A 109 0.47 4.83 -1.87
CA VAL A 109 1.02 5.41 -0.64
C VAL A 109 -0.09 6.27 -0.02
N PRO A 110 -0.37 6.14 1.29
CA PRO A 110 -1.40 6.94 1.92
C PRO A 110 -1.10 8.45 1.84
N PRO A 111 -2.12 9.31 1.80
CA PRO A 111 -1.92 10.75 1.72
C PRO A 111 -1.20 11.29 2.95
N MET A 112 -0.42 12.35 2.74
CA MET A 112 0.28 13.13 3.77
C MET A 112 -0.44 14.48 3.99
N PRO A 113 -1.62 14.50 4.67
CA PRO A 113 -2.45 15.70 4.84
C PRO A 113 -1.82 16.78 5.72
N TRP A 114 -0.66 16.51 6.31
CA TRP A 114 0.15 17.51 7.00
C TRP A 114 1.08 18.30 6.07
N SER A 115 1.33 17.79 4.86
CA SER A 115 2.16 18.46 3.85
C SER A 115 1.29 19.21 2.85
N SER A 116 0.19 18.61 2.40
CA SER A 116 -0.81 19.27 1.55
C SER A 116 -2.16 18.56 1.69
N ARG A 117 -3.25 19.33 1.69
CA ARG A 117 -4.63 18.82 1.61
C ARG A 117 -5.33 19.17 0.31
N ASN A 118 -4.63 19.86 -0.60
CA ASN A 118 -5.21 20.28 -1.85
C ASN A 118 -5.35 19.07 -2.76
N LEU A 119 -6.57 18.83 -3.23
CA LEU A 119 -6.82 17.75 -4.17
C LEU A 119 -6.37 18.17 -5.57
N PRO A 120 -5.73 17.28 -6.34
CA PRO A 120 -5.46 17.54 -7.75
C PRO A 120 -6.73 17.70 -8.57
N GLN A 121 -6.60 18.31 -9.75
CA GLN A 121 -7.70 18.38 -10.70
C GLN A 121 -8.12 16.98 -11.18
N THR A 122 -9.43 16.80 -11.38
CA THR A 122 -9.97 15.57 -11.98
C THR A 122 -9.40 15.39 -13.39
N PRO A 123 -8.85 14.21 -13.74
CA PRO A 123 -8.31 13.98 -15.07
C PRO A 123 -9.43 13.98 -16.13
N ASN A 124 -9.14 14.52 -17.31
CA ASN A 124 -10.00 14.35 -18.48
C ASN A 124 -9.64 13.03 -19.16
N VAL A 125 -10.57 12.07 -19.13
CA VAL A 125 -10.37 10.68 -19.53
C VAL A 125 -11.28 10.34 -20.71
N LEU A 126 -10.71 9.67 -21.70
CA LEU A 126 -11.41 9.04 -22.81
C LEU A 126 -11.21 7.53 -22.71
N ALA A 127 -12.25 6.78 -23.02
CA ALA A 127 -12.24 5.32 -23.04
C ALA A 127 -12.81 4.83 -24.37
N LYS A 128 -12.16 3.83 -24.98
CA LYS A 128 -12.60 3.19 -26.22
C LYS A 128 -12.47 1.68 -26.10
N GLY A 129 -13.55 0.95 -26.36
CA GLY A 129 -13.51 -0.51 -26.47
C GLY A 129 -12.83 -0.93 -27.79
N SER A 130 -11.93 -1.91 -27.72
CA SER A 130 -11.23 -2.46 -28.89
C SER A 130 -10.88 -3.94 -28.65
N ASN A 131 -11.36 -4.85 -29.51
CA ASN A 131 -11.05 -6.29 -29.45
C ASN A 131 -11.21 -6.93 -28.05
N GLY A 132 -12.28 -6.59 -27.33
CA GLY A 132 -12.53 -7.11 -25.97
C GLY A 132 -11.70 -6.46 -24.86
N ASN A 133 -10.89 -5.45 -25.18
CA ASN A 133 -10.13 -4.64 -24.23
C ASN A 133 -10.67 -3.21 -24.16
N LEU A 134 -10.30 -2.49 -23.10
CA LEU A 134 -10.62 -1.08 -22.93
C LEU A 134 -9.35 -0.24 -22.99
N ASP A 135 -9.22 0.58 -24.04
CA ASP A 135 -8.15 1.54 -24.18
C ASP A 135 -8.55 2.85 -23.48
N LEU A 136 -7.71 3.30 -22.56
CA LEU A 136 -7.87 4.51 -21.77
C LEU A 136 -6.77 5.50 -22.14
N VAL A 137 -7.15 6.75 -22.35
CA VAL A 137 -6.22 7.87 -22.54
C VAL A 137 -6.72 9.06 -21.71
N TRP A 138 -5.80 9.75 -21.05
CA TRP A 138 -6.12 10.94 -20.29
C TRP A 138 -5.09 12.05 -20.48
N ARG A 139 -5.46 13.29 -20.18
CA ARG A 139 -4.50 14.41 -20.20
C ARG A 139 -3.65 14.41 -18.93
N PRO A 140 -2.36 14.80 -19.01
CA PRO A 140 -1.55 15.05 -17.82
C PRO A 140 -2.22 16.07 -16.90
N VAL A 141 -2.25 15.79 -15.60
CA VAL A 141 -2.65 16.72 -14.55
C VAL A 141 -1.40 17.33 -13.92
N PRO A 142 -1.25 18.66 -13.88
CA PRO A 142 -0.10 19.32 -13.27
C PRO A 142 0.13 18.89 -11.81
N GLY A 143 1.37 18.61 -11.45
CA GLY A 143 1.74 18.16 -10.10
C GLY A 143 1.45 16.67 -9.80
N CYS A 144 0.86 15.94 -10.75
CA CYS A 144 0.61 14.50 -10.62
C CYS A 144 1.58 13.68 -11.48
N SER A 145 2.14 12.63 -10.87
CA SER A 145 3.03 11.67 -11.53
C SER A 145 2.45 10.25 -11.58
N GLN A 146 1.30 10.05 -10.95
CA GLN A 146 0.61 8.78 -10.85
C GLN A 146 -0.89 8.96 -11.06
N TYR A 147 -1.54 7.90 -11.55
CA TYR A 147 -2.98 7.83 -11.73
C TYR A 147 -3.48 6.50 -11.18
N ALA A 148 -4.49 6.54 -10.31
CA ALA A 148 -5.15 5.36 -9.81
C ALA A 148 -6.26 4.96 -10.79
N ILE A 149 -6.21 3.72 -11.28
CA ILE A 149 -7.22 3.18 -12.18
C ILE A 149 -8.01 2.13 -11.45
N GLN A 150 -9.27 2.45 -11.18
CA GLN A 150 -10.22 1.55 -10.55
C GLN A 150 -11.22 1.05 -11.59
N ALA A 151 -11.66 -0.19 -11.44
CA ALA A 151 -12.73 -0.75 -12.24
C ALA A 151 -13.82 -1.29 -11.33
N ARG A 152 -15.07 -1.18 -11.77
CA ARG A 152 -16.21 -1.80 -11.14
C ARG A 152 -16.43 -3.18 -11.77
N ILE A 153 -16.34 -4.20 -10.94
CA ILE A 153 -16.60 -5.60 -11.30
C ILE A 153 -17.81 -6.04 -10.49
N GLY A 154 -18.98 -6.14 -11.13
CA GLY A 154 -20.24 -6.33 -10.44
C GLY A 154 -20.59 -5.11 -9.58
N ARG A 155 -20.68 -5.29 -8.26
CA ARG A 155 -21.02 -4.21 -7.31
C ARG A 155 -19.81 -3.59 -6.62
N THR A 156 -18.60 -4.08 -6.88
CA THR A 156 -17.40 -3.69 -6.11
C THR A 156 -16.42 -2.94 -7.00
N TRP A 157 -15.96 -1.79 -6.50
CA TRP A 157 -14.82 -1.08 -7.07
C TRP A 157 -13.53 -1.69 -6.56
N ARG A 158 -12.60 -1.98 -7.47
CA ARG A 158 -11.24 -2.46 -7.14
C ARG A 158 -10.20 -1.59 -7.80
N LEU A 159 -9.09 -1.34 -7.10
CA LEU A 159 -7.92 -0.72 -7.70
C LEU A 159 -7.24 -1.74 -8.60
N ILE A 160 -7.22 -1.47 -9.91
CA ILE A 160 -6.63 -2.37 -10.90
C ILE A 160 -5.13 -2.12 -11.03
N THR A 161 -4.73 -0.85 -11.05
CA THR A 161 -3.32 -0.48 -11.07
C THR A 161 -3.11 0.99 -10.69
N VAL A 162 -1.83 1.35 -10.54
CA VAL A 162 -1.35 2.73 -10.45
C VAL A 162 -0.43 2.98 -11.64
N ALA A 163 -0.87 3.79 -12.60
CA ALA A 163 -0.10 4.10 -13.80
C ALA A 163 0.72 5.39 -13.64
N ARG A 164 1.90 5.45 -14.24
CA ARG A 164 2.73 6.68 -14.33
C ARG A 164 2.63 7.40 -15.69
N GLY A 165 1.98 6.77 -16.67
CA GLY A 165 1.73 7.34 -17.99
C GLY A 165 0.36 7.99 -18.10
N THR A 166 0.01 8.38 -19.33
CA THR A 166 -1.27 9.00 -19.69
C THR A 166 -2.19 8.11 -20.53
N LYS A 167 -1.80 6.85 -20.70
CA LYS A 167 -2.53 5.85 -21.46
C LYS A 167 -2.39 4.48 -20.82
N MET A 168 -3.41 3.65 -20.96
CA MET A 168 -3.41 2.27 -20.48
C MET A 168 -4.43 1.45 -21.26
N THR A 169 -4.12 0.17 -21.51
CA THR A 169 -5.09 -0.81 -21.98
C THR A 169 -5.46 -1.73 -20.82
N LEU A 170 -6.75 -1.81 -20.50
CA LEU A 170 -7.29 -2.80 -19.57
C LEU A 170 -7.76 -4.02 -20.35
N LYS A 171 -7.40 -5.22 -19.85
CA LYS A 171 -7.95 -6.47 -20.38
C LYS A 171 -9.40 -6.62 -19.94
N GLY A 172 -10.26 -6.99 -20.87
CA GLY A 172 -11.69 -7.10 -20.61
C GLY A 172 -12.37 -5.73 -20.60
N LEU A 173 -13.69 -5.76 -20.40
CA LEU A 173 -14.53 -4.59 -20.44
C LEU A 173 -15.35 -4.52 -19.12
N PRO A 174 -14.87 -3.79 -18.10
CA PRO A 174 -15.57 -3.68 -16.82
C PRO A 174 -16.85 -2.84 -16.96
N ASP A 175 -17.77 -2.97 -16.00
CA ASP A 175 -19.06 -2.26 -16.00
C ASP A 175 -18.90 -0.73 -15.94
N ALA A 176 -17.86 -0.29 -15.23
CA ALA A 176 -17.43 1.09 -15.19
C ALA A 176 -15.94 1.17 -14.82
N ILE A 177 -15.30 2.28 -15.17
CA ILE A 177 -13.95 2.63 -14.73
C ILE A 177 -13.95 3.98 -14.03
N ALA A 178 -12.97 4.18 -13.17
CA ALA A 178 -12.69 5.44 -12.49
C ALA A 178 -11.19 5.69 -12.57
N VAL A 179 -10.81 6.90 -13.02
CA VAL A 179 -9.40 7.33 -13.03
C VAL A 179 -9.26 8.56 -12.15
N SER A 180 -8.32 8.51 -11.22
CA SER A 180 -7.99 9.63 -10.33
C SER A 180 -6.51 9.99 -10.46
N ALA A 181 -6.21 11.29 -10.51
CA ALA A 181 -4.83 11.76 -10.48
C ALA A 181 -4.29 11.73 -9.05
N VAL A 182 -3.00 11.43 -8.88
CA VAL A 182 -2.32 11.32 -7.59
C VAL A 182 -1.10 12.23 -7.56
N ASP A 183 -1.06 13.15 -6.60
CA ASP A 183 0.08 14.07 -6.42
C ASP A 183 1.26 13.41 -5.67
N ARG A 184 2.34 14.20 -5.51
CA ARG A 184 3.54 13.78 -4.76
C ARG A 184 3.31 13.56 -3.25
N TYR A 185 2.18 14.01 -2.70
CA TYR A 185 1.81 13.88 -1.30
C TYR A 185 0.82 12.73 -1.07
N GLY A 186 0.42 12.00 -2.12
CA GLY A 186 -0.55 10.90 -2.06
C GLY A 186 -2.01 11.35 -2.08
N ASN A 187 -2.31 12.64 -2.30
CA ASN A 187 -3.68 13.10 -2.43
C ASN A 187 -4.25 12.67 -3.79
N THR A 188 -5.47 12.14 -3.77
CA THR A 188 -6.19 11.69 -4.96
C THR A 188 -7.23 12.72 -5.38
N SER A 189 -7.30 13.06 -6.68
CA SER A 189 -8.39 13.87 -7.21
C SER A 189 -9.75 13.18 -7.00
N ASN A 190 -10.82 13.93 -7.20
CA ASN A 190 -12.11 13.30 -7.51
C ASN A 190 -11.94 12.39 -8.75
N PRO A 191 -12.59 11.21 -8.78
CA PRO A 191 -12.46 10.29 -9.90
C PRO A 191 -13.23 10.81 -11.11
N ARG A 192 -12.65 10.63 -12.30
CA ARG A 192 -13.43 10.64 -13.55
C ARG A 192 -14.00 9.25 -13.78
N VAL A 193 -15.31 9.10 -13.59
CA VAL A 193 -16.03 7.85 -13.81
C VAL A 193 -16.56 7.79 -15.23
N LEU A 194 -16.31 6.67 -15.92
CA LEU A 194 -16.90 6.35 -17.21
C LEU A 194 -17.60 4.99 -17.08
N ALA A 195 -18.92 4.98 -17.22
CA ALA A 195 -19.71 3.76 -17.28
C ALA A 195 -19.82 3.29 -18.74
N ARG A 196 -20.01 1.99 -18.93
CA ARG A 196 -20.50 1.51 -20.22
C ARG A 196 -21.90 2.08 -20.46
N PRO A 197 -22.20 2.55 -21.69
CA PRO A 197 -23.56 2.90 -22.07
C PRO A 197 -24.49 1.69 -21.98
#